data_AF-A0A955XZW0-F1
#
_entry.id   AF-A0A955XZW0-F1
#
_cell.length_a   1.000
_cell.length_b   1.000
_cell.length_c   1.000
_cell.angle_alpha   90.00
_cell.angle_beta   90.00
_cell.angle_gamma   90.00
#
_symmetry.space_group_name_H-M   'P 1'
#
loop_
_entity.id
_entity.type
_entity.pdbx_description
1 polymer ?
#
loop_
_entity_poly.entity_id
_entity_poly.type
_entity_poly.pdbx_seq_one_letter_code
_entity_poly.pdbx_strand_id
1 'polypeptide(L)'
;MSLLQPDQIAVVNVRPAYDTSLAMGVSVDDLASLGLPRAVMEDPDGAVSGQATYAHFEHMARRPDYPDFVLGAVERHTFGTLGVVGLACKTLDTIVEALECHQRFQHLTNQTARYVPLVEEGLLVFREERWGEPRPGLLLVSEYTALVALQLRRSRQRCRSQRWACAPGARRCAPPCGRRSRAFCRHLSRSGPTTPRSSSTSVCSGCWCSRRTRSSPGTSGRAWTGRPSSTRASPSSCIACGSASSRPSPPVVPPPTGWRATSP
;
A
#
# COMPACT_ATOMS: atom_id res chain seq x y z
N MET A 1 12.66 -5.04 12.31
CA MET A 1 12.58 -5.75 11.03
C MET A 1 13.88 -6.49 10.82
N SER A 2 13.83 -7.82 10.86
CA SER A 2 14.97 -8.66 10.50
C SER A 2 15.27 -8.48 9.02
N LEU A 3 16.56 -8.52 8.66
CA LEU A 3 16.95 -8.53 7.25
C LEU A 3 16.46 -9.83 6.62
N LEU A 4 15.84 -9.74 5.44
CA LEU A 4 15.44 -10.90 4.66
C LEU A 4 16.68 -11.70 4.25
N GLN A 5 16.62 -13.01 4.38
CA GLN A 5 17.64 -13.90 3.84
C GLN A 5 17.58 -13.90 2.30
N PRO A 6 18.64 -14.36 1.61
CA PRO A 6 18.56 -14.64 0.18
C PRO A 6 17.35 -15.52 -0.16
N ASP A 7 16.72 -15.29 -1.31
CA ASP A 7 15.47 -15.93 -1.75
C ASP A 7 14.20 -15.60 -0.94
N GLN A 8 14.27 -14.85 0.15
CA GLN A 8 13.04 -14.55 0.91
C GLN A 8 12.22 -13.38 0.34
N ILE A 9 10.90 -13.47 0.53
CA ILE A 9 9.93 -12.42 0.29
C ILE A 9 9.21 -12.13 1.61
N ALA A 10 9.08 -10.85 1.96
CA ALA A 10 8.34 -10.45 3.16
C ALA A 10 6.85 -10.82 3.04
N VAL A 11 6.25 -11.31 4.12
CA VAL A 11 4.84 -11.75 4.16
C VAL A 11 3.91 -10.65 3.70
N VAL A 12 4.19 -9.38 4.01
CA VAL A 12 3.38 -8.23 3.59
C VAL A 12 3.21 -8.11 2.07
N ASN A 13 4.18 -8.63 1.29
CA ASN A 13 4.10 -8.67 -0.17
C ASN A 13 3.33 -9.88 -0.71
N VAL A 14 3.26 -10.97 0.04
CA VAL A 14 2.61 -12.24 -0.37
C VAL A 14 1.18 -12.34 0.14
N ARG A 15 0.90 -11.72 1.29
CA ARG A 15 -0.38 -11.79 2.00
C ARG A 15 -1.61 -11.43 1.13
N PRO A 16 -1.58 -10.38 0.27
CA PRO A 16 -2.72 -10.08 -0.60
C PRO A 16 -3.12 -11.22 -1.55
N ALA A 17 -2.14 -11.92 -2.13
CA ALA A 17 -2.37 -13.09 -2.97
C ALA A 17 -2.87 -14.28 -2.13
N TYR A 18 -2.26 -14.52 -0.97
CA TYR A 18 -2.70 -15.56 -0.03
C TYR A 18 -4.18 -15.38 0.38
N ASP A 19 -4.55 -14.19 0.83
CA ASP A 19 -5.93 -13.87 1.25
C ASP A 19 -6.94 -13.97 0.09
N THR A 20 -6.51 -13.67 -1.14
CA THR A 20 -7.36 -13.83 -2.33
C THR A 20 -7.59 -15.30 -2.66
N SER A 21 -6.56 -16.13 -2.50
CA SER A 21 -6.67 -17.59 -2.71
C SER A 21 -7.66 -18.21 -1.73
N LEU A 22 -7.58 -17.82 -0.45
CA LEU A 22 -8.55 -18.23 0.56
C LEU A 22 -9.98 -17.78 0.21
N ALA A 23 -10.14 -16.54 -0.28
CA ALA A 23 -11.44 -16.03 -0.71
C ALA A 23 -12.02 -16.79 -1.92
N MET A 24 -11.17 -17.45 -2.71
CA MET A 24 -11.56 -18.28 -3.85
C MET A 24 -11.67 -19.78 -3.50
N GLY A 25 -11.65 -20.11 -2.21
CA GLY A 25 -11.89 -21.45 -1.70
C GLY A 25 -10.67 -22.38 -1.73
N VAL A 26 -9.46 -21.86 -1.92
CA VAL A 26 -8.24 -22.66 -1.68
C VAL A 26 -8.11 -22.93 -0.18
N SER A 27 -7.85 -24.17 0.20
CA SER A 27 -7.73 -24.53 1.61
C SER A 27 -6.41 -24.03 2.22
N VAL A 28 -6.39 -23.88 3.54
CA VAL A 28 -5.14 -23.52 4.26
C VAL A 28 -4.12 -24.64 4.13
N ASP A 29 -4.56 -25.89 4.11
CA ASP A 29 -3.67 -27.05 4.02
C ASP A 29 -3.01 -27.13 2.63
N ASP A 30 -3.75 -26.81 1.56
CA ASP A 30 -3.18 -26.69 0.22
C ASP A 30 -2.10 -25.61 0.18
N LEU A 31 -2.36 -24.41 0.74
CA LEU A 31 -1.37 -23.34 0.78
C LEU A 31 -0.18 -23.68 1.68
N ALA A 32 -0.40 -24.38 2.79
CA ALA A 32 0.67 -24.85 3.67
C ALA A 32 1.57 -25.87 2.95
N SER A 33 1.01 -26.76 2.13
CA SER A 33 1.78 -27.71 1.31
C SER A 33 2.67 -27.03 0.27
N LEU A 34 2.33 -25.79 -0.12
CA LEU A 34 3.14 -24.94 -1.00
C LEU A 34 4.19 -24.13 -0.24
N GLY A 35 4.34 -24.30 1.08
CA GLY A 35 5.27 -23.53 1.91
C GLY A 35 4.72 -22.19 2.41
N LEU A 36 3.39 -22.00 2.39
CA LEU A 36 2.72 -20.81 2.92
C LEU A 36 1.83 -21.16 4.14
N PRO A 37 2.40 -21.65 5.26
CA PRO A 37 1.61 -22.01 6.43
C PRO A 37 0.96 -20.78 7.07
N ARG A 38 -0.28 -20.92 7.56
CA ARG A 38 -1.05 -19.82 8.17
C ARG A 38 -0.27 -19.08 9.26
N ALA A 39 0.43 -19.80 10.14
CA ALA A 39 1.18 -19.20 11.24
C ALA A 39 2.24 -18.19 10.76
N VAL A 40 2.93 -18.48 9.64
CA VAL A 40 3.89 -17.54 9.03
C VAL A 40 3.16 -16.39 8.36
N MET A 41 2.07 -16.66 7.64
CA MET A 41 1.32 -15.63 6.94
C MET A 41 0.63 -14.63 7.88
N GLU A 42 0.32 -15.03 9.11
CA GLU A 42 -0.24 -14.17 10.16
C GLU A 42 0.79 -13.24 10.82
N ASP A 43 2.08 -13.52 10.67
CA ASP A 43 3.16 -12.68 11.16
C ASP A 43 3.48 -11.56 10.15
N PRO A 44 3.20 -10.27 10.47
CA PRO A 44 3.51 -9.16 9.57
C PRO A 44 5.02 -8.93 9.38
N ASP A 45 5.86 -9.41 10.31
CA ASP A 45 7.32 -9.37 10.19
C ASP A 45 7.90 -10.68 9.61
N GLY A 46 7.02 -11.64 9.27
CA GLY A 46 7.37 -12.92 8.70
C GLY A 46 7.92 -12.83 7.28
N ALA A 47 8.56 -13.92 6.85
CA ALA A 47 9.08 -14.08 5.50
C ALA A 47 8.81 -15.50 4.99
N VAL A 48 8.65 -15.63 3.68
CA VAL A 48 8.49 -16.91 2.97
C VAL A 48 9.54 -17.04 1.88
N SER A 49 9.82 -18.25 1.43
CA SER A 49 10.73 -18.46 0.31
C SER A 49 10.11 -17.96 -1.01
N GLY A 50 10.96 -17.58 -1.95
CA GLY A 50 10.56 -17.29 -3.32
C GLY A 50 9.92 -18.49 -3.97
N GLN A 51 10.46 -19.69 -3.71
CA GLN A 51 9.93 -20.95 -4.23
C GLN A 51 8.49 -21.20 -3.80
N ALA A 52 8.14 -20.91 -2.54
CA ALA A 52 6.76 -21.04 -2.06
C ALA A 52 5.81 -20.09 -2.82
N THR A 53 6.27 -18.86 -3.07
CA THR A 53 5.51 -17.86 -3.83
C THR A 53 5.33 -18.27 -5.30
N TYR A 54 6.36 -18.82 -5.94
CA TYR A 54 6.27 -19.32 -7.32
C TYR A 54 5.32 -20.52 -7.42
N ALA A 55 5.43 -21.48 -6.51
CA ALA A 55 4.54 -22.63 -6.45
C ALA A 55 3.08 -22.23 -6.21
N HIS A 56 2.86 -21.19 -5.39
CA HIS A 56 1.54 -20.61 -5.15
C HIS A 56 0.92 -20.02 -6.43
N PHE A 57 1.66 -19.21 -7.18
CA PHE A 57 1.15 -18.65 -8.43
C PHE A 57 0.91 -19.71 -9.50
N GLU A 58 1.77 -20.74 -9.60
CA GLU A 58 1.53 -21.88 -10.48
C GLU A 58 0.30 -22.70 -10.09
N HIS A 59 0.07 -22.88 -8.78
CA HIS A 59 -1.14 -23.53 -8.28
C HIS A 59 -2.39 -22.76 -8.71
N MET A 60 -2.39 -21.44 -8.52
CA MET A 60 -3.51 -20.60 -8.92
C MET A 60 -3.71 -20.55 -10.44
N ALA A 61 -2.64 -20.53 -11.23
CA ALA A 61 -2.70 -20.49 -12.69
C ALA A 61 -3.32 -21.73 -13.33
N ARG A 62 -3.33 -22.88 -12.64
CA ARG A 62 -4.01 -24.10 -13.09
C ARG A 62 -5.53 -24.05 -12.89
N ARG A 63 -6.05 -23.04 -12.19
CA ARG A 63 -7.48 -22.90 -11.93
C ARG A 63 -8.14 -22.04 -13.01
N PRO A 64 -9.42 -22.30 -13.36
CA PRO A 64 -10.12 -21.55 -14.41
C PRO A 64 -10.33 -20.07 -14.07
N ASP A 65 -10.31 -19.72 -12.78
CA ASP A 65 -10.54 -18.40 -12.22
C ASP A 65 -9.25 -17.59 -11.98
N TYR A 66 -8.11 -17.99 -12.57
CA TYR A 66 -6.83 -17.30 -12.38
C TYR A 66 -6.86 -15.78 -12.65
N PRO A 67 -7.55 -15.26 -13.70
CA PRO A 67 -7.64 -13.82 -13.90
C PRO A 67 -8.31 -13.09 -12.72
N ASP A 68 -9.37 -13.67 -12.15
CA ASP A 68 -10.06 -13.11 -10.98
C ASP A 68 -9.19 -13.14 -9.73
N PHE A 69 -8.37 -14.19 -9.57
CA PHE A 69 -7.33 -14.26 -8.55
C PHE A 69 -6.33 -13.10 -8.67
N VAL A 70 -5.77 -12.90 -9.86
CA VAL A 70 -4.76 -11.85 -10.08
C VAL A 70 -5.36 -10.47 -9.79
N LEU A 71 -6.56 -10.18 -10.30
CA LEU A 71 -7.25 -8.92 -10.06
C LEU A 71 -7.53 -8.71 -8.57
N GLY A 72 -8.12 -9.71 -7.90
CA GLY A 72 -8.42 -9.63 -6.47
C GLY A 72 -7.17 -9.43 -5.60
N ALA A 73 -6.06 -10.09 -5.95
CA ALA A 73 -4.79 -9.96 -5.25
C ALA A 73 -4.17 -8.56 -5.45
N VAL A 74 -4.15 -8.07 -6.69
CA VAL A 74 -3.66 -6.73 -7.03
C VAL A 74 -4.48 -5.64 -6.35
N GLU A 75 -5.81 -5.76 -6.31
CA GLU A 75 -6.70 -4.77 -5.68
C GLU A 75 -6.53 -4.66 -4.17
N ARG A 76 -6.10 -5.75 -3.51
CA ARG A 76 -5.78 -5.76 -2.07
C ARG A 76 -4.47 -5.05 -1.76
N HIS A 77 -3.60 -4.81 -2.75
CA HIS A 77 -2.41 -4.01 -2.52
C HIS A 77 -2.76 -2.54 -2.32
N THR A 78 -2.30 -2.00 -1.20
CA THR A 78 -2.34 -0.57 -0.88
C THR A 78 -0.94 -0.10 -0.53
N PHE A 79 -0.72 1.21 -0.46
CA PHE A 79 0.53 1.73 0.08
C PHE A 79 0.81 1.26 1.52
N GLY A 80 -0.22 0.88 2.28
CA GLY A 80 -0.05 0.32 3.63
C GLY A 80 0.38 -1.15 3.63
N THR A 81 -0.07 -1.95 2.65
CA THR A 81 0.29 -3.38 2.59
C THR A 81 1.71 -3.59 2.10
N LEU A 82 2.32 -2.61 1.42
CA LEU A 82 3.75 -2.66 1.07
C LEU A 82 4.68 -2.16 2.20
N GLY A 83 4.15 -1.96 3.41
CA GLY A 83 4.92 -1.50 4.56
C GLY A 83 5.65 -0.18 4.31
N VAL A 84 6.89 -0.09 4.80
CA VAL A 84 7.72 1.12 4.70
C VAL A 84 8.06 1.52 3.26
N VAL A 85 8.19 0.54 2.35
CA VAL A 85 8.47 0.79 0.93
C VAL A 85 7.25 1.43 0.25
N GLY A 86 6.06 0.94 0.56
CA GLY A 86 4.82 1.55 0.11
C GLY A 86 4.67 2.99 0.57
N LEU A 87 5.00 3.28 1.84
CA LEU A 87 4.96 4.64 2.37
C LEU A 87 5.97 5.56 1.68
N ALA A 88 7.18 5.08 1.39
CA ALA A 88 8.17 5.84 0.63
C ALA A 88 7.70 6.13 -0.80
N CYS A 89 7.11 5.14 -1.48
CA CYS A 89 6.58 5.31 -2.84
C CYS A 89 5.37 6.26 -2.91
N LYS A 90 4.58 6.36 -1.83
CA LYS A 90 3.37 7.19 -1.76
C LYS A 90 3.63 8.69 -1.91
N THR A 91 4.86 9.16 -1.76
CA THR A 91 5.21 10.59 -1.87
C THR A 91 5.76 10.97 -3.25
N LEU A 92 6.17 10.03 -4.09
CA LEU A 92 6.86 10.25 -5.39
C LEU A 92 5.96 10.52 -6.60
N ASP A 93 6.22 11.57 -7.38
CA ASP A 93 5.25 12.09 -8.35
C ASP A 93 5.03 11.23 -9.59
N THR A 94 6.02 10.42 -9.96
CA THR A 94 5.99 9.59 -11.16
C THR A 94 6.11 8.10 -10.83
N ILE A 95 5.70 7.25 -11.78
CA ILE A 95 5.87 5.80 -11.68
C ILE A 95 7.36 5.39 -11.74
N VAL A 96 8.17 6.14 -12.49
CA VAL A 96 9.61 5.90 -12.62
C VAL A 96 10.28 6.08 -11.25
N GLU A 97 10.07 7.22 -10.60
CA GLU A 97 10.60 7.48 -9.25
C GLU A 97 10.12 6.44 -8.23
N ALA A 98 8.85 6.04 -8.31
CA ALA A 98 8.30 5.00 -7.44
C ALA A 98 8.99 3.65 -7.62
N LEU A 99 9.27 3.25 -8.86
CA LEU A 99 10.01 2.00 -9.14
C LEU A 99 11.48 2.10 -8.77
N GLU A 100 12.14 3.24 -8.97
CA GLU A 100 13.51 3.47 -8.50
C GLU A 100 13.60 3.45 -6.96
N CYS A 101 12.59 4.00 -6.28
CA CYS A 101 12.47 3.90 -4.83
C CYS A 101 12.24 2.46 -4.39
N HIS A 102 11.35 1.73 -5.07
CA HIS A 102 11.12 0.33 -4.80
C HIS A 102 12.40 -0.50 -5.00
N GLN A 103 13.15 -0.27 -6.09
CA GLN A 103 14.43 -0.92 -6.35
C GLN A 103 15.42 -0.69 -5.19
N ARG A 104 15.58 0.56 -4.74
CA ARG A 104 16.49 0.89 -3.61
C ARG A 104 16.13 0.15 -2.33
N PHE A 105 14.85 -0.04 -2.06
CA PHE A 105 14.36 -0.74 -0.87
C PHE A 105 13.92 -2.19 -1.12
N GLN A 106 14.23 -2.74 -2.29
CA GLN A 106 13.81 -4.09 -2.69
C GLN A 106 14.32 -5.12 -1.69
N HIS A 107 15.57 -4.95 -1.23
CA HIS A 107 16.21 -5.80 -0.24
C HIS A 107 15.45 -5.96 1.10
N LEU A 108 14.53 -5.04 1.42
CA LEU A 108 13.69 -5.11 2.62
C LEU A 108 12.42 -5.95 2.43
N THR A 109 12.04 -6.24 1.19
CA THR A 109 10.71 -6.80 0.89
C THR A 109 10.74 -7.98 -0.09
N ASN A 110 11.79 -8.10 -0.91
CA ASN A 110 11.97 -9.17 -1.88
C ASN A 110 13.46 -9.35 -2.22
N GLN A 111 14.03 -10.50 -1.84
CA GLN A 111 15.40 -10.94 -2.15
C GLN A 111 15.45 -12.01 -3.26
N THR A 112 14.35 -12.19 -4.01
CA THR A 112 14.24 -13.17 -5.11
C THR A 112 14.44 -12.57 -6.50
N ALA A 113 14.46 -11.24 -6.57
CA ALA A 113 14.55 -10.52 -7.82
C ALA A 113 15.35 -9.22 -7.65
N ARG A 114 15.79 -8.67 -8.78
CA ARG A 114 16.30 -7.32 -8.94
C ARG A 114 15.51 -6.63 -10.05
N TYR A 115 15.04 -5.43 -9.75
CA TYR A 115 14.34 -4.58 -10.71
C TYR A 115 15.25 -3.48 -11.22
N VAL A 116 15.18 -3.18 -12.51
CA VAL A 116 15.86 -2.05 -13.14
C VAL A 116 14.84 -1.30 -13.98
N PRO A 117 14.22 -0.25 -13.42
CA PRO A 117 13.37 0.65 -14.19
C PRO A 117 14.24 1.53 -15.10
N LEU A 118 13.84 1.65 -16.35
CA LEU A 118 14.50 2.47 -17.37
C LEU A 118 13.44 3.29 -18.12
N VAL A 119 13.85 4.44 -18.65
CA VAL A 119 13.04 5.20 -19.61
C VAL A 119 13.76 5.18 -20.95
N GLU A 120 13.21 4.47 -21.92
CA GLU A 120 13.75 4.32 -23.27
C GLU A 120 12.70 4.86 -24.24
N GLU A 121 13.06 5.86 -25.07
CA GLU A 121 12.15 6.45 -26.08
C GLU A 121 10.80 6.96 -25.52
N GLY A 122 10.80 7.43 -24.26
CA GLY A 122 9.58 7.88 -23.57
C GLY A 122 8.70 6.74 -23.03
N LEU A 123 9.11 5.49 -23.20
CA LEU A 123 8.48 4.31 -22.62
C LEU A 123 9.17 3.93 -21.30
N LEU A 124 8.38 3.56 -20.31
CA LEU A 124 8.89 2.93 -19.09
C LEU A 124 9.17 1.45 -19.40
N VAL A 125 10.45 1.08 -19.37
CA VAL A 125 10.91 -0.31 -19.51
C VAL A 125 11.22 -0.85 -18.12
N PHE A 126 10.57 -1.94 -17.75
CA PHE A 126 10.81 -2.63 -16.48
C PHE A 126 11.62 -3.90 -16.75
N ARG A 127 12.94 -3.84 -16.54
CA ARG A 127 13.80 -5.01 -16.64
C ARG A 127 13.85 -5.70 -15.29
N GLU A 128 13.68 -7.00 -15.31
CA GLU A 128 13.64 -7.82 -14.10
C GLU A 128 14.59 -8.99 -14.26
N GLU A 129 15.42 -9.18 -13.24
CA GLU A 129 16.26 -10.35 -13.08
C GLU A 129 15.73 -11.12 -11.87
N ARG A 130 15.41 -12.40 -12.03
CA ARG A 130 15.01 -13.28 -10.92
C ARG A 130 16.02 -14.39 -10.75
N TRP A 131 16.26 -14.77 -9.50
CA TRP A 131 17.14 -15.88 -9.16
C TRP A 131 16.32 -17.14 -8.87
N GLY A 132 16.91 -18.30 -9.16
CA GLY A 132 16.31 -19.62 -8.98
C GLY A 132 16.18 -20.42 -10.28
N GLU A 133 15.64 -21.62 -10.16
CA GLU A 133 15.38 -22.50 -11.30
C GLU A 133 14.28 -21.91 -12.20
N PRO A 134 14.48 -21.82 -13.53
CA PRO A 134 13.46 -21.36 -14.47
C PRO A 134 12.17 -22.18 -14.36
N ARG A 135 11.05 -21.52 -14.07
CA ARG A 135 9.72 -22.13 -13.94
C ARG A 135 8.62 -21.11 -14.23
N PRO A 136 7.40 -21.55 -14.64
CA PRO A 136 6.31 -20.64 -14.99
C PRO A 136 5.96 -19.65 -13.87
N GLY A 137 6.05 -20.06 -12.61
CA GLY A 137 5.75 -19.21 -11.45
C GLY A 137 6.59 -17.94 -11.36
N LEU A 138 7.82 -17.96 -11.89
CA LEU A 138 8.67 -16.76 -11.96
C LEU A 138 8.01 -15.68 -12.83
N LEU A 139 7.57 -16.05 -14.03
CA LEU A 139 6.93 -15.14 -14.98
C LEU A 139 5.58 -14.62 -14.44
N LEU A 140 4.78 -15.51 -13.84
CA LEU A 140 3.50 -15.13 -13.24
C LEU A 140 3.68 -14.09 -12.12
N VAL A 141 4.68 -14.27 -11.25
CA VAL A 141 4.97 -13.30 -10.18
C VAL A 141 5.56 -12.00 -10.73
N SER A 142 6.33 -12.05 -11.82
CA SER A 142 6.80 -10.88 -12.56
C SER A 142 5.64 -10.02 -13.09
N GLU A 143 4.72 -10.64 -13.83
CA GLU A 143 3.54 -9.95 -14.38
C GLU A 143 2.66 -9.38 -13.27
N TYR A 144 2.43 -10.16 -12.21
CA TYR A 144 1.73 -9.72 -11.02
C TYR A 144 2.37 -8.48 -10.38
N THR A 145 3.70 -8.47 -10.23
CA THR A 145 4.44 -7.34 -9.65
C THR A 145 4.24 -6.06 -10.48
N ALA A 146 4.27 -6.16 -11.80
CA ALA A 146 4.00 -5.03 -12.69
C ALA A 146 2.56 -4.51 -12.52
N LEU A 147 1.57 -5.40 -12.39
CA LEU A 147 0.17 -5.01 -12.17
C LEU A 147 -0.02 -4.32 -10.82
N VAL A 148 0.64 -4.79 -9.75
CA VAL A 148 0.64 -4.11 -8.44
C VAL A 148 1.16 -2.68 -8.55
N ALA A 149 2.29 -2.47 -9.23
CA ALA A 149 2.85 -1.14 -9.43
C ALA A 149 1.88 -0.19 -10.18
N LEU A 150 1.22 -0.69 -11.23
CA LEU A 150 0.20 0.07 -11.97
C LEU A 150 -1.03 0.40 -11.10
N GLN A 151 -1.50 -0.55 -10.29
CA GLN A 151 -2.65 -0.33 -9.41
C GLN A 151 -2.38 0.71 -8.33
N LEU A 152 -1.19 0.70 -7.73
CA LEU A 152 -0.80 1.69 -6.72
C LEU A 152 -0.71 3.10 -7.32
N ARG A 153 -0.20 3.22 -8.55
CA ARG A 153 -0.20 4.49 -9.29
C ARG A 153 -1.63 5.00 -9.50
N ARG A 154 -2.54 4.14 -9.99
CA ARG A 154 -3.96 4.49 -10.20
C ARG A 154 -4.62 4.95 -8.90
N SER A 155 -4.38 4.23 -7.80
CA SER A 155 -4.92 4.56 -6.47
C SER A 155 -4.46 5.93 -5.98
N ARG A 156 -3.20 6.30 -6.22
CA ARG A 156 -2.67 7.63 -5.90
C ARG A 156 -3.31 8.73 -6.74
N GLN A 157 -3.41 8.52 -8.05
CA GLN A 157 -4.01 9.51 -8.97
C GLN A 157 -5.46 9.82 -8.57
N ARG A 158 -6.26 8.79 -8.26
CA ARG A 158 -7.63 8.97 -7.75
C ARG A 158 -7.67 9.81 -6.47
N CYS A 159 -6.77 9.54 -5.51
CA CYS A 159 -6.70 10.32 -4.27
C CYS A 159 -6.32 11.80 -4.51
N ARG A 160 -5.45 12.09 -5.49
CA ARG A 160 -5.10 13.46 -5.85
C ARG A 160 -6.29 14.19 -6.45
N SER A 161 -6.95 13.60 -7.45
CA SER A 161 -8.12 14.21 -8.10
C SER A 161 -9.26 14.50 -7.11
N GLN A 162 -9.49 13.63 -6.13
CA GLN A 162 -10.51 13.86 -5.08
C GLN A 162 -10.17 15.01 -4.14
N ARG A 163 -8.89 15.25 -3.83
CA ARG A 163 -8.48 16.39 -2.99
C ARG A 163 -8.77 17.72 -3.67
N TRP A 164 -8.54 17.82 -4.98
CA TRP A 164 -8.86 19.01 -5.76
C TRP A 164 -10.37 19.26 -5.84
N ALA A 165 -11.18 18.21 -5.93
CA ALA A 165 -12.65 18.33 -5.91
C ALA A 165 -13.22 18.84 -4.56
N CYS A 166 -12.47 18.72 -3.47
CA CYS A 166 -12.90 19.16 -2.12
C CYS A 166 -12.28 20.51 -1.71
N ALA A 167 -11.94 21.37 -2.68
CA ALA A 167 -11.32 22.67 -2.44
C ALA A 167 -12.10 23.57 -1.45
N PRO A 168 -11.43 24.54 -0.79
CA PRO A 168 -11.98 25.31 0.31
C PRO A 168 -13.20 26.12 -0.13
N GLY A 169 -14.39 25.65 0.25
CA GLY A 169 -15.68 26.22 -0.14
C GLY A 169 -16.80 25.17 -0.16
N ALA A 170 -16.46 23.91 -0.45
CA ALA A 170 -17.36 22.78 -0.28
C ALA A 170 -17.49 22.44 1.22
N ARG A 171 -18.65 22.73 1.81
CA ARG A 171 -18.95 22.39 3.22
C ARG A 171 -18.85 20.87 3.41
N ARG A 172 -17.76 20.42 4.05
CA ARG A 172 -17.59 19.12 4.74
C ARG A 172 -18.01 17.88 3.93
N CYS A 173 -17.28 17.56 2.87
CA CYS A 173 -17.18 16.16 2.45
C CYS A 173 -16.07 15.51 3.29
N ALA A 174 -16.43 14.63 4.23
CA ALA A 174 -15.44 13.82 4.93
C ALA A 174 -14.73 12.93 3.89
N PRO A 175 -13.39 12.84 3.89
CA PRO A 175 -12.69 12.02 2.92
C PRO A 175 -12.99 10.53 3.15
N PRO A 176 -13.36 9.77 2.10
CA PRO A 176 -13.42 8.31 2.17
C PRO A 176 -12.01 7.66 2.19
N CYS A 177 -10.96 8.42 1.94
CA CYS A 177 -9.59 7.91 1.94
C CYS A 177 -9.03 7.76 3.37
N GLY A 178 -9.30 6.59 3.99
CA GLY A 178 -8.42 6.05 5.03
C GLY A 178 -9.00 5.81 6.44
N ARG A 179 -10.33 5.71 6.62
CA ARG A 179 -10.93 5.45 7.96
C ARG A 179 -11.18 3.98 8.31
N ARG A 180 -10.53 3.01 7.65
CA ARG A 180 -10.65 1.57 8.02
C ARG A 180 -9.61 1.07 9.05
N SER A 181 -8.68 1.91 9.53
CA SER A 181 -7.59 1.46 10.43
C SER A 181 -7.70 1.89 11.90
N ARG A 182 -8.89 2.27 12.40
CA ARG A 182 -9.10 2.61 13.83
C ARG A 182 -9.90 1.56 14.63
N ALA A 183 -9.93 0.31 14.20
CA ALA A 183 -10.61 -0.77 14.91
C ALA A 183 -9.65 -1.82 15.53
N PHE A 184 -8.38 -1.48 15.79
CA PHE A 184 -7.42 -2.42 16.41
C PHE A 184 -6.85 -1.99 17.78
N CYS A 185 -7.47 -1.02 18.45
CA CYS A 185 -7.13 -0.69 19.84
C CYS A 185 -8.39 -0.53 20.68
N ARG A 186 -8.99 -1.66 21.11
CA ARG A 186 -9.78 -1.80 22.35
C ARG A 186 -10.31 -3.24 22.47
N HIS A 187 -9.46 -4.17 22.91
CA HIS A 187 -9.94 -5.36 23.61
C HIS A 187 -8.86 -5.91 24.55
N LEU A 188 -8.71 -5.22 25.68
CA LEU A 188 -8.32 -5.83 26.94
C LEU A 188 -9.24 -5.23 28.01
N SER A 189 -9.64 -6.07 28.96
CA SER A 189 -10.49 -5.81 30.14
C SER A 189 -12.01 -5.97 29.96
N ARG A 190 -12.52 -7.20 30.13
CA ARG A 190 -13.23 -7.63 31.35
C ARG A 190 -13.76 -9.06 31.22
N SER A 191 -13.24 -9.93 32.07
CA SER A 191 -13.77 -11.25 32.38
C SER A 191 -15.05 -11.12 33.22
N GLY A 192 -16.09 -11.88 32.87
CA GLY A 192 -17.28 -12.09 33.70
C GLY A 192 -18.18 -13.14 33.04
N PRO A 193 -18.62 -14.19 33.75
CA PRO A 193 -19.37 -15.29 33.15
C PRO A 193 -20.87 -14.98 33.12
N THR A 194 -21.53 -15.20 31.98
CA THR A 194 -22.99 -15.42 31.93
C THR A 194 -23.32 -16.39 30.80
N THR A 195 -24.12 -17.39 31.15
CA THR A 195 -24.67 -18.49 30.35
C THR A 195 -25.77 -18.03 29.37
N PRO A 196 -26.21 -18.90 28.43
CA PRO A 196 -26.66 -18.45 27.11
C PRO A 196 -28.18 -18.20 27.04
N ARG A 197 -28.56 -17.25 26.19
CA ARG A 197 -29.89 -17.24 25.57
C ARG A 197 -29.79 -16.92 24.09
N SER A 198 -30.35 -17.84 23.32
CA SER A 198 -30.61 -17.79 21.89
C SER A 198 -31.66 -16.73 21.56
N SER A 199 -31.44 -15.97 20.48
CA SER A 199 -32.42 -15.77 19.41
C SER A 199 -31.90 -14.76 18.38
N SER A 200 -32.01 -15.18 17.13
CA SER A 200 -31.85 -14.44 15.88
C SER A 200 -32.71 -13.18 15.77
N THR A 201 -32.18 -12.10 15.18
CA THR A 201 -32.88 -11.35 14.13
C THR A 201 -31.92 -10.41 13.37
N SER A 202 -32.01 -10.47 12.05
CA SER A 202 -31.38 -9.54 11.11
C SER A 202 -32.10 -8.19 11.10
N VAL A 203 -31.37 -7.08 11.03
CA VAL A 203 -31.85 -5.84 10.42
C VAL A 203 -30.69 -5.10 9.75
N CYS A 204 -30.80 -4.92 8.44
CA CYS A 204 -30.10 -3.89 7.67
C CYS A 204 -30.76 -2.54 7.91
N SER A 205 -29.97 -1.52 8.28
CA SER A 205 -30.27 -0.09 8.10
C SER A 205 -29.01 0.66 8.56
N GLY A 206 -28.33 1.47 7.76
CA GLY A 206 -28.88 2.63 7.06
C GLY A 206 -28.21 3.85 7.70
N CYS A 207 -27.41 4.59 6.94
CA CYS A 207 -26.63 5.74 7.40
C CYS A 207 -27.52 6.80 8.10
N TRP A 208 -27.25 7.08 9.37
CA TRP A 208 -27.77 8.25 10.06
C TRP A 208 -26.80 9.43 9.91
N CYS A 209 -27.19 10.41 9.10
CA CYS A 209 -26.53 11.71 9.01
C CYS A 209 -27.36 12.72 9.81
N SER A 210 -27.06 12.89 11.10
CA SER A 210 -27.76 13.86 11.95
C SER A 210 -27.20 15.26 11.71
N ARG A 211 -27.99 16.14 11.07
CA ARG A 211 -27.78 17.59 11.04
C ARG A 211 -27.86 18.14 12.47
N ARG A 212 -26.75 18.67 13.01
CA ARG A 212 -26.82 19.65 14.10
C ARG A 212 -26.90 21.05 13.50
N THR A 213 -28.10 21.61 13.52
CA THR A 213 -28.33 23.05 13.37
C THR A 213 -27.89 23.75 14.66
N ARG A 214 -27.13 24.83 14.49
CA ARG A 214 -26.73 25.77 15.54
C ARG A 214 -27.92 26.70 15.79
N SER A 215 -28.34 26.81 17.03
CA SER A 215 -29.24 27.86 17.50
C SER A 215 -28.55 28.57 18.68
N SER A 216 -28.28 29.86 18.53
CA SER A 216 -28.06 30.79 19.63
C SER A 216 -29.03 31.95 19.40
N PRO A 217 -29.77 32.40 20.42
CA PRO A 217 -29.43 33.72 20.97
C PRO A 217 -29.66 33.84 22.49
N GLY A 218 -29.08 34.86 23.10
CA GLY A 218 -29.35 35.24 24.49
C GLY A 218 -28.33 36.24 25.05
N THR A 219 -28.56 37.52 24.80
CA THR A 219 -27.80 38.69 25.24
C THR A 219 -28.22 39.20 26.62
N SER A 220 -27.24 39.65 27.41
CA SER A 220 -27.23 40.74 28.42
C SER A 220 -26.19 40.39 29.49
N GLY A 221 -25.37 41.26 30.06
CA GLY A 221 -25.10 42.69 29.91
C GLY A 221 -24.07 43.06 30.99
N ARG A 222 -23.28 44.11 30.76
CA ARG A 222 -22.71 45.08 31.72
C ARG A 222 -21.32 45.55 31.30
N ALA A 223 -21.22 46.87 31.39
CA ALA A 223 -20.14 47.74 30.99
C ALA A 223 -18.91 47.62 31.89
N TRP A 224 -17.71 47.76 31.32
CA TRP A 224 -16.56 48.36 31.98
C TRP A 224 -15.78 49.20 30.94
N THR A 225 -15.45 50.41 31.37
CA THR A 225 -14.79 51.49 30.64
C THR A 225 -13.28 51.32 30.61
N GLY A 226 -12.64 51.59 29.47
CA GLY A 226 -11.18 51.73 29.38
C GLY A 226 -10.64 51.75 27.95
N ARG A 227 -10.41 52.94 27.40
CA ARG A 227 -9.57 53.25 26.21
C ARG A 227 -8.29 53.94 26.72
N PRO A 228 -7.27 54.25 25.90
CA PRO A 228 -6.83 53.64 24.63
C PRO A 228 -5.29 53.41 24.60
N SER A 229 -4.78 52.64 23.64
CA SER A 229 -3.54 53.01 22.93
C SER A 229 -3.30 52.13 21.70
N SER A 230 -2.91 52.82 20.64
CA SER A 230 -2.65 52.38 19.28
C SER A 230 -1.24 51.82 19.10
N THR A 231 -1.09 50.80 18.26
CA THR A 231 0.04 50.75 17.32
C THR A 231 -0.23 49.83 16.14
N ARG A 232 -0.06 50.41 14.94
CA ARG A 232 0.07 49.74 13.64
C ARG A 232 1.29 48.81 13.63
N ALA A 233 1.20 47.70 12.89
CA ALA A 233 2.33 47.16 12.15
C ALA A 233 1.83 46.51 10.84
N SER A 234 2.50 46.88 9.75
CA SER A 234 2.26 46.51 8.36
C SER A 234 2.65 45.07 8.00
N PRO A 235 2.24 44.57 6.83
CA PRO A 235 2.63 43.27 6.30
C PRO A 235 3.86 43.35 5.38
N SER A 236 4.83 42.46 5.59
CA SER A 236 5.96 42.10 4.70
C SER A 236 6.39 40.69 5.12
N SER A 237 6.74 39.72 4.29
CA SER A 237 7.43 39.77 3.00
C SER A 237 7.29 38.41 2.28
N CYS A 238 7.26 38.47 0.95
CA CYS A 238 7.46 37.33 0.06
C CYS A 238 8.89 36.81 0.19
N ILE A 239 9.07 35.49 0.32
CA ILE A 239 10.36 34.83 0.14
C ILE A 239 10.38 34.27 -1.28
N ALA A 240 11.23 34.85 -2.12
CA ALA A 240 11.65 34.28 -3.39
C ALA A 240 12.57 33.09 -3.10
N CYS A 241 12.21 31.90 -3.57
CA CYS A 241 13.14 30.76 -3.62
C CYS A 241 13.92 30.84 -4.93
N GLY A 242 15.21 31.15 -4.80
CA GLY A 242 16.17 31.16 -5.89
C GLY A 242 16.64 29.76 -6.29
N SER A 243 16.99 29.68 -7.57
CA SER A 243 18.07 28.90 -8.20
C SER A 243 18.15 27.38 -7.96
N ALA A 244 17.98 26.66 -9.07
CA ALA A 244 18.23 25.24 -9.24
C ALA A 244 19.65 24.85 -8.83
N SER A 245 19.75 23.95 -7.85
CA SER A 245 20.98 23.27 -7.50
C SER A 245 21.17 22.09 -8.45
N SER A 246 22.18 22.17 -9.32
CA SER A 246 22.66 21.05 -10.13
C SER A 246 23.10 19.90 -9.21
N ARG A 247 22.37 18.78 -9.23
CA ARG A 247 22.79 17.54 -8.55
C ARG A 247 23.88 16.87 -9.39
N PRO A 248 24.97 16.38 -8.78
CA PRO A 248 25.92 15.54 -9.49
C PRO A 248 25.27 14.23 -9.92
N SER A 249 25.58 13.79 -11.14
CA SER A 249 25.17 12.49 -11.67
C SER A 249 25.68 11.36 -10.76
N PRO A 250 24.88 10.33 -10.48
CA PRO A 250 25.35 9.16 -9.75
C PRO A 250 26.43 8.43 -10.56
N PRO A 251 27.36 7.71 -9.88
CA PRO A 251 28.37 6.90 -10.56
C PRO A 251 27.71 5.82 -11.41
N VAL A 252 28.21 5.65 -12.63
CA VAL A 252 27.83 4.57 -13.54
C VAL A 252 28.33 3.26 -12.96
N VAL A 253 27.43 2.42 -12.47
CA VAL A 253 27.74 1.05 -12.07
C VAL A 253 27.83 0.21 -13.34
N PRO A 254 28.96 -0.45 -13.64
CA PRO A 254 29.07 -1.30 -14.80
C PRO A 254 28.06 -2.46 -14.71
N PRO A 255 27.45 -2.88 -15.83
CA PRO A 255 26.54 -4.01 -15.83
C PRO A 255 27.28 -5.27 -15.34
N PRO A 256 26.61 -6.17 -14.59
CA PRO A 256 27.17 -7.46 -14.28
C PRO A 256 27.46 -8.21 -15.58
N THR A 257 28.70 -8.69 -15.72
CA THR A 257 29.13 -9.56 -16.81
C THR A 257 28.18 -10.74 -16.93
N GLY A 258 27.49 -10.81 -18.07
CA GLY A 258 26.32 -11.65 -18.27
C GLY A 258 26.58 -13.15 -18.22
N TRP A 259 25.55 -13.86 -17.75
CA TRP A 259 25.36 -15.27 -18.04
C TRP A 259 24.79 -15.39 -19.47
N ARG A 260 25.52 -16.04 -20.36
CA ARG A 260 24.98 -16.56 -21.62
C ARG A 260 24.32 -17.90 -21.32
N ALA A 261 23.01 -17.98 -21.43
CA ALA A 261 22.34 -19.28 -21.58
C ALA A 261 22.65 -19.81 -22.99
N THR A 262 23.48 -20.84 -23.09
CA THR A 262 23.54 -21.67 -24.30
C THR A 262 22.24 -22.47 -24.36
N SER A 263 21.49 -22.31 -25.44
CA SER A 263 20.36 -23.19 -25.77
C SER A 263 20.86 -24.61 -26.08
N PRO A 264 20.05 -25.65 -25.82
CA PRO A 264 20.37 -27.02 -26.22
C PRO A 264 20.46 -27.17 -27.75
#